data_AF-A0A0L6UWM3-F1
#
_entry.id   AF-A0A0L6UWM3-F1
#
_cell.length_a   1.000
_cell.length_b   1.000
_cell.length_c   1.000
_cell.angle_alpha   90.00
_cell.angle_beta   90.00
_cell.angle_gamma   90.00
#
_symmetry.space_group_name_H-M   'P 1'
#
loop_
_entity.id
_entity.type
_entity.pdbx_description
1 polymer ?
#
loop_
_entity_poly.entity_id
_entity_poly.type
_entity_poly.pdbx_seq_one_letter_code
_entity_poly.pdbx_strand_id
1 'polypeptide(L)'
;MSPFEFLTAERFQASGALRSKVLRLAVRRNKGREKANLNLSGVAHLPVHISNPEQNAMIGFFKNSFILWADQSWKNIIEVFKFYPFSTLGPSLKAEYQSLSQNHIAQSTYQNPNQLNGPQYTGNTYSLGWRKLYESSSQIGTTGIAAKFEKDPEGYFQLQTHFHEQKHFIGNKFCSVSGALFDEFKKKHNSPNAPGLEPNFKEDPNGFTCHLSFSMSNYSNLLHKGDDTSPFTFFMWIQIEQTTGNLVEDKFEV
;
A
#
# COMPACT_ATOMS: atom_id res chain seq x y z
N MET A 1 6.08 17.25 -2.33
CA MET A 1 6.71 15.95 -2.02
C MET A 1 6.38 14.98 -3.14
N SER A 2 7.32 14.18 -3.63
CA SER A 2 7.03 13.18 -4.65
C SER A 2 6.00 12.16 -4.14
N PRO A 3 5.17 11.51 -5.00
CA PRO A 3 4.45 10.33 -4.56
C PRO A 3 5.47 9.29 -4.11
N PHE A 4 5.08 8.49 -3.15
CA PHE A 4 5.90 7.39 -2.70
C PHE A 4 5.02 6.21 -2.33
N GLU A 5 5.60 5.04 -2.51
CA GLU A 5 4.95 3.76 -2.27
C GLU A 5 5.81 3.00 -1.29
N PHE A 6 5.17 2.29 -0.37
CA PHE A 6 5.89 1.47 0.57
C PHE A 6 5.13 0.20 0.91
N LEU A 7 5.92 -0.81 1.29
CA LEU A 7 5.43 -2.08 1.82
C LEU A 7 5.98 -2.25 3.21
N THR A 8 5.09 -2.36 4.19
CA THR A 8 5.46 -2.68 5.57
C THR A 8 5.14 -4.14 5.84
N ALA A 9 6.09 -4.89 6.39
CA ALA A 9 5.87 -6.25 6.86
C ALA A 9 5.55 -6.25 8.36
N GLU A 10 4.37 -6.76 8.73
CA GLU A 10 4.01 -6.97 10.13
C GLU A 10 4.56 -8.32 10.60
N ARG A 11 5.72 -8.27 11.27
CA ARG A 11 6.43 -9.38 11.95
C ARG A 11 6.50 -10.70 11.17
N PHE A 12 7.58 -10.86 10.41
CA PHE A 12 8.12 -12.18 10.09
C PHE A 12 8.90 -12.72 11.29
N GLN A 13 8.34 -13.67 12.06
CA GLN A 13 9.13 -14.45 13.02
C GLN A 13 9.63 -15.73 12.34
N ALA A 14 10.87 -15.70 11.85
CA ALA A 14 11.61 -16.93 11.58
C ALA A 14 12.25 -17.42 12.89
N SER A 15 11.76 -18.54 13.42
CA SER A 15 12.32 -19.23 14.57
C SER A 15 13.72 -19.80 14.26
N GLY A 16 14.61 -19.80 15.26
CA GLY A 16 15.85 -20.61 15.23
C GLY A 16 17.15 -19.87 15.53
N ALA A 17 17.79 -20.26 16.64
CA ALA A 17 18.94 -19.69 17.32
C ALA A 17 20.30 -19.74 16.57
N LEU A 18 21.24 -18.85 16.94
CA LEU A 18 22.54 -19.14 17.60
C LEU A 18 23.54 -17.96 17.48
N ARG A 19 24.39 -17.77 18.49
CA ARG A 19 25.31 -16.64 18.75
C ARG A 19 26.64 -16.65 17.97
N SER A 20 27.16 -15.43 17.79
CA SER A 20 28.56 -14.94 17.76
C SER A 20 29.55 -15.34 16.64
N LYS A 21 30.11 -14.34 15.94
CA LYS A 21 31.51 -13.85 16.11
C LYS A 21 31.75 -12.68 15.14
N VAL A 22 32.12 -11.53 15.70
CA VAL A 22 32.48 -10.31 14.94
C VAL A 22 33.96 -10.36 14.57
N LEU A 23 34.31 -9.66 13.48
CA LEU A 23 35.66 -9.25 13.05
C LEU A 23 36.35 -10.05 11.92
N ARG A 24 35.63 -10.48 10.88
CA ARG A 24 36.19 -10.71 9.50
C ARG A 24 35.17 -10.43 8.36
N LEU A 25 34.18 -9.57 8.61
CA LEU A 25 32.91 -9.59 7.85
C LEU A 25 32.68 -8.44 6.86
N ALA A 26 33.52 -7.39 6.80
CA ALA A 26 33.23 -6.21 5.98
C ALA A 26 33.09 -6.52 4.47
N VAL A 27 33.91 -7.42 3.92
CA VAL A 27 33.88 -7.78 2.48
C VAL A 27 32.83 -8.86 2.15
N ARG A 28 32.50 -9.76 3.08
CA ARG A 28 31.39 -10.75 2.92
C ARG A 28 30.00 -10.15 3.17
N ARG A 29 29.89 -9.11 4.00
CA ARG A 29 28.62 -8.43 4.35
C ARG A 29 27.95 -7.76 3.16
N ASN A 30 28.71 -7.29 2.17
CA ASN A 30 28.14 -6.55 1.06
C ASN A 30 27.35 -7.45 0.09
N LYS A 31 27.87 -8.64 -0.24
CA LYS A 31 27.20 -9.59 -1.14
C LYS A 31 25.88 -10.14 -0.58
N GLY A 32 25.83 -10.43 0.74
CA GLY A 32 24.62 -10.92 1.40
C GLY A 32 23.51 -9.87 1.39
N ARG A 33 23.87 -8.61 1.66
CA ARG A 33 22.96 -7.47 1.64
C ARG A 33 22.44 -7.18 0.23
N GLU A 34 23.32 -7.09 -0.77
CA GLU A 34 22.93 -6.82 -2.17
C GLU A 34 21.99 -7.90 -2.70
N LYS A 35 22.27 -9.17 -2.39
CA LYS A 35 21.38 -10.28 -2.74
C LYS A 35 20.02 -10.17 -2.05
N ALA A 36 19.97 -9.84 -0.76
CA ALA A 36 18.72 -9.66 -0.03
C ALA A 36 17.90 -8.49 -0.60
N ASN A 37 18.55 -7.35 -0.86
CA ASN A 37 17.92 -6.19 -1.47
C ASN A 37 17.37 -6.49 -2.86
N LEU A 38 18.15 -7.18 -3.70
CA LEU A 38 17.73 -7.58 -5.05
C LEU A 38 16.52 -8.53 -4.98
N ASN A 39 16.56 -9.52 -4.11
CA ASN A 39 15.45 -10.47 -3.94
C ASN A 39 14.16 -9.79 -3.47
N LEU A 40 14.27 -8.81 -2.58
CA LEU A 40 13.11 -8.13 -2.01
C LEU A 40 12.57 -7.04 -2.91
N SER A 41 13.43 -6.16 -3.43
CA SER A 41 13.01 -4.92 -4.09
C SER A 41 13.25 -4.89 -5.60
N GLY A 42 13.92 -5.91 -6.14
CA GLY A 42 14.43 -5.91 -7.52
C GLY A 42 15.65 -4.99 -7.72
N VAL A 43 16.14 -4.31 -6.69
CA VAL A 43 17.25 -3.35 -6.78
C VAL A 43 18.33 -3.70 -5.76
N ALA A 44 19.52 -4.08 -6.23
CA ALA A 44 20.61 -4.52 -5.37
C ALA A 44 21.15 -3.40 -4.45
N HIS A 45 21.22 -2.17 -4.97
CA HIS A 45 21.98 -1.08 -4.35
C HIS A 45 21.11 -0.02 -3.67
N LEU A 46 19.90 -0.36 -3.21
CA LEU A 46 19.12 0.56 -2.38
C LEU A 46 19.85 0.86 -1.06
N PRO A 47 19.83 2.12 -0.59
CA PRO A 47 20.18 2.47 0.78
C PRO A 47 19.46 1.59 1.80
N VAL A 48 20.15 1.30 2.89
CA VAL A 48 19.66 0.40 3.93
C VAL A 48 19.75 1.07 5.29
N HIS A 49 18.63 1.07 6.00
CA HIS A 49 18.51 1.60 7.35
C HIS A 49 18.16 0.48 8.33
N ILE A 50 18.61 0.64 9.57
CA ILE A 50 18.23 -0.21 10.69
C ILE A 50 17.28 0.60 11.55
N SER A 51 16.16 0.00 11.95
CA SER A 51 15.20 0.63 12.84
C SER A 51 15.85 0.95 14.18
N ASN A 52 15.60 2.16 14.67
CA ASN A 52 15.95 2.55 16.02
C ASN A 52 14.70 2.38 16.90
N PRO A 53 14.70 1.45 17.86
CA PRO A 53 13.54 1.24 18.74
C PRO A 53 13.39 2.35 19.81
N GLU A 54 14.33 3.29 19.91
CA GLU A 54 14.28 4.38 20.87
C GLU A 54 13.16 5.38 20.54
N GLN A 55 12.16 5.45 21.42
CA GLN A 55 10.95 6.26 21.25
C GLN A 55 11.20 7.77 21.14
N ASN A 56 12.33 8.25 21.68
CA ASN A 56 12.69 9.67 21.69
C ASN A 56 13.75 10.02 20.62
N ALA A 57 14.10 9.08 19.75
CA ALA A 57 15.04 9.35 18.68
C ALA A 57 14.49 10.40 17.71
N MET A 58 15.35 11.27 17.21
CA MET A 58 14.96 12.23 16.17
C MET A 58 14.46 11.50 14.92
N ILE A 59 13.32 11.95 14.40
CA ILE A 59 12.75 11.43 13.16
C ILE A 59 13.69 11.76 12.00
N GLY A 60 14.10 10.74 11.27
CA GLY A 60 14.89 10.90 10.05
C GLY A 60 13.99 11.23 8.86
N PHE A 61 14.32 12.28 8.12
CA PHE A 61 13.68 12.58 6.84
C PHE A 61 14.41 11.85 5.71
N PHE A 62 13.66 11.07 4.93
CA PHE A 62 14.18 10.34 3.78
C PHE A 62 13.72 11.01 2.49
N LYS A 63 14.65 11.13 1.53
CA LYS A 63 14.39 11.71 0.20
C LYS A 63 14.55 10.72 -0.94
N ASN A 64 15.16 9.57 -0.65
CA ASN A 64 15.49 8.52 -1.61
C ASN A 64 14.89 7.20 -1.14
N SER A 65 14.61 6.32 -2.08
CA SER A 65 14.15 4.95 -1.82
C SER A 65 15.13 4.20 -0.91
N PHE A 66 14.62 3.37 -0.01
CA PHE A 66 15.44 2.62 0.94
C PHE A 66 14.73 1.38 1.46
N ILE A 67 15.49 0.52 2.14
CA ILE A 67 14.96 -0.64 2.85
C ILE A 67 15.24 -0.49 4.34
N LEU A 68 14.20 -0.63 5.17
CA LEU A 68 14.28 -0.60 6.62
C LEU A 68 14.26 -2.03 7.18
N TRP A 69 15.29 -2.38 7.92
CA TRP A 69 15.40 -3.68 8.60
C TRP A 69 15.26 -3.51 10.10
N ALA A 70 14.77 -4.56 10.77
CA ALA A 70 14.62 -4.54 12.22
C ALA A 70 15.97 -4.45 12.94
N ASP A 71 17.00 -5.10 12.40
CA ASP A 71 18.32 -5.17 12.99
C ASP A 71 19.38 -5.56 11.96
N GLN A 72 20.64 -5.60 12.39
CA GLN A 72 21.79 -5.96 11.55
C GLN A 72 21.84 -7.45 11.15
N SER A 73 20.86 -8.28 11.54
CA SER A 73 20.80 -9.68 11.13
C SER A 73 20.34 -9.85 9.68
N TRP A 74 19.67 -8.83 9.11
CA TRP A 74 19.08 -8.88 7.76
C TRP A 74 18.07 -10.02 7.58
N LYS A 75 17.46 -10.49 8.68
CA LYS A 75 16.44 -11.54 8.66
C LYS A 75 15.02 -10.99 8.59
N ASN A 76 14.79 -9.86 9.25
CA ASN A 76 13.48 -9.28 9.42
C ASN A 76 13.43 -7.91 8.76
N ILE A 77 12.72 -7.83 7.64
CA ILE A 77 12.39 -6.57 7.02
C ILE A 77 11.25 -5.91 7.79
N ILE A 78 11.35 -4.60 7.99
CA ILE A 78 10.23 -3.78 8.45
C ILE A 78 9.55 -3.17 7.24
N GLU A 79 10.33 -2.60 6.32
CA GLU A 79 9.74 -1.79 5.24
C GLU A 79 10.60 -1.70 3.97
N VAL A 80 9.95 -1.65 2.82
CA VAL A 80 10.54 -1.25 1.54
C VAL A 80 9.90 0.07 1.12
N PHE A 81 10.68 1.14 1.02
CA PHE A 81 10.21 2.45 0.55
C PHE A 81 10.73 2.75 -0.86
N LYS A 82 9.83 3.17 -1.75
CA LYS A 82 10.17 3.70 -3.07
C LYS A 82 9.57 5.08 -3.29
N PHE A 83 10.42 6.05 -3.57
CA PHE A 83 10.02 7.40 -3.97
C PHE A 83 10.01 7.51 -5.49
N TYR A 84 8.97 8.11 -6.04
CA TYR A 84 8.78 8.27 -7.49
C TYR A 84 8.49 9.73 -7.84
N PRO A 85 9.49 10.62 -7.92
CA PRO A 85 9.25 12.02 -8.26
C PRO A 85 8.44 12.17 -9.54
N PHE A 86 7.29 12.86 -9.48
CA PHE A 86 6.45 13.05 -10.67
C PHE A 86 7.24 13.70 -11.81
N SER A 87 8.17 14.60 -11.51
CA SER A 87 9.08 15.19 -12.49
C SER A 87 9.91 14.17 -13.30
N THR A 88 10.07 12.94 -12.79
CA THR A 88 10.81 11.85 -13.44
C THR A 88 9.91 10.84 -14.14
N LEU A 89 8.58 10.92 -13.94
CA LEU A 89 7.64 9.98 -14.53
C LEU A 89 7.21 10.42 -15.93
N GLY A 90 7.10 9.45 -16.84
CA GLY A 90 6.56 9.69 -18.17
C GLY A 90 5.06 10.07 -18.14
N PRO A 91 4.55 10.77 -19.18
CA PRO A 91 3.16 11.26 -19.21
C PRO A 91 2.11 10.16 -18.99
N SER A 92 2.31 8.98 -19.57
CA SER A 92 1.37 7.85 -19.42
C SER A 92 1.23 7.43 -17.96
N LEU A 93 2.35 7.29 -17.25
CA LEU A 93 2.33 6.82 -15.88
C LEU A 93 1.73 7.88 -14.93
N LYS A 94 1.97 9.17 -15.20
CA LYS A 94 1.30 10.26 -14.50
C LYS A 94 -0.22 10.20 -14.69
N ALA A 95 -0.67 9.97 -15.92
CA ALA A 95 -2.10 9.86 -16.21
C ALA A 95 -2.77 8.72 -15.43
N GLU A 96 -2.08 7.59 -15.21
CA GLU A 96 -2.59 6.50 -14.38
C GLU A 96 -2.73 6.90 -12.90
N TYR A 97 -1.72 7.56 -12.29
CA TYR A 97 -1.84 8.08 -10.92
C TYR A 97 -2.97 9.11 -10.78
N GLN A 98 -3.12 9.99 -11.79
CA GLN A 98 -4.17 11.00 -11.79
C GLN A 98 -5.55 10.34 -11.92
N SER A 99 -5.71 9.38 -12.84
CA SER A 99 -6.95 8.63 -13.03
C SER A 99 -7.38 7.92 -11.75
N LEU A 100 -6.45 7.27 -11.06
CA LEU A 100 -6.71 6.64 -9.76
C LEU A 100 -7.21 7.66 -8.72
N SER A 101 -6.55 8.81 -8.64
CA SER A 101 -6.87 9.85 -7.66
C SER A 101 -8.22 10.51 -7.91
N GLN A 102 -8.50 10.85 -9.17
CA GLN A 102 -9.79 11.37 -9.63
C GLN A 102 -10.92 10.39 -9.33
N ASN A 103 -10.69 9.10 -9.57
CA ASN A 103 -11.69 8.09 -9.25
C ASN A 103 -11.95 7.99 -7.75
N HIS A 104 -10.92 7.96 -6.91
CA HIS A 104 -11.11 7.92 -5.45
C HIS A 104 -11.93 9.13 -4.93
N ILE A 105 -11.68 10.34 -5.45
CA ILE A 105 -12.50 11.51 -5.12
C ILE A 105 -13.95 11.30 -5.56
N ALA A 106 -14.17 10.85 -6.79
CA ALA A 106 -15.52 10.60 -7.29
C ALA A 106 -16.25 9.53 -6.46
N GLN A 107 -15.59 8.42 -6.12
CA GLN A 107 -16.13 7.36 -5.26
C GLN A 107 -16.55 7.89 -3.88
N SER A 108 -15.77 8.82 -3.30
CA SER A 108 -16.08 9.40 -2.00
C SER A 108 -17.42 10.15 -1.97
N THR A 109 -17.90 10.63 -3.12
CA THR A 109 -19.20 11.32 -3.20
C THR A 109 -20.38 10.39 -2.92
N TYR A 110 -20.25 9.10 -3.24
CA TYR A 110 -21.25 8.05 -3.01
C TYR A 110 -21.16 7.37 -1.64
N GLN A 111 -20.19 7.78 -0.81
CA GLN A 111 -19.93 7.19 0.50
C GLN A 111 -19.93 8.26 1.59
N ASN A 112 -20.10 7.86 2.85
CA ASN A 112 -19.72 8.71 3.96
C ASN A 112 -18.33 8.29 4.43
N PRO A 113 -17.53 9.22 5.01
CA PRO A 113 -16.33 8.84 5.70
C PRO A 113 -16.61 7.72 6.71
N ASN A 114 -15.74 6.73 6.73
CA ASN A 114 -15.79 5.64 7.69
C ASN A 114 -15.70 6.20 9.10
N GLN A 115 -16.73 5.96 9.91
CA GLN A 115 -16.68 6.14 11.35
C GLN A 115 -16.10 4.87 11.98
N LEU A 116 -14.80 4.62 11.76
CA LEU A 116 -14.11 3.55 12.47
C LEU A 116 -13.85 4.01 13.91
N ASN A 117 -14.15 3.16 14.89
CA ASN A 117 -13.90 3.40 16.32
C ASN A 117 -12.39 3.42 16.70
N GLY A 118 -11.50 3.60 15.73
CA GLY A 118 -10.06 3.64 15.91
C GLY A 118 -9.56 5.05 16.26
N PRO A 119 -8.27 5.18 16.60
CA PRO A 119 -7.68 6.44 17.03
C PRO A 119 -7.37 7.37 15.84
N GLN A 120 -8.39 7.72 15.07
CA GLN A 120 -8.30 8.70 13.99
C GLN A 120 -8.10 10.09 14.59
N TYR A 121 -7.00 10.75 14.23
CA TYR A 121 -6.67 12.09 14.70
C TYR A 121 -7.19 13.17 13.75
N THR A 122 -7.02 12.99 12.43
CA THR A 122 -7.58 13.89 11.40
C THR A 122 -7.77 13.19 10.05
N GLY A 123 -8.41 13.88 9.10
CA GLY A 123 -8.72 13.43 7.74
C GLY A 123 -9.95 12.54 7.63
N ASN A 124 -10.22 12.03 6.42
CA ASN A 124 -11.35 11.15 6.12
C ASN A 124 -10.84 9.84 5.50
N THR A 125 -11.42 8.71 5.89
CA THR A 125 -11.15 7.40 5.27
C THR A 125 -12.40 6.85 4.62
N TYR A 126 -12.22 6.20 3.48
CA TYR A 126 -13.27 5.57 2.70
C TYR A 126 -12.84 4.15 2.37
N SER A 127 -13.80 3.28 2.03
CA SER A 127 -13.53 1.88 1.70
C SER A 127 -14.30 1.47 0.46
N LEU A 128 -13.67 0.68 -0.39
CA LEU A 128 -14.25 0.13 -1.61
C LEU A 128 -14.16 -1.39 -1.57
N GLY A 129 -15.09 -2.03 -2.27
CA GLY A 129 -15.25 -3.47 -2.23
C GLY A 129 -15.99 -3.92 -0.98
N TRP A 130 -15.74 -5.17 -0.58
CA TRP A 130 -16.52 -5.84 0.44
C TRP A 130 -15.74 -6.09 1.72
N ARG A 131 -16.48 -6.09 2.84
CA ARG A 131 -15.92 -5.95 4.18
C ARG A 131 -16.21 -7.22 5.00
N LYS A 132 -15.36 -8.25 4.89
CA LYS A 132 -15.25 -9.37 5.85
C LYS A 132 -14.18 -10.41 5.44
N LEU A 133 -13.86 -11.35 6.33
CA LEU A 133 -13.21 -12.61 5.96
C LEU A 133 -14.14 -13.37 5.01
N TYR A 134 -13.63 -13.79 3.85
CA TYR A 134 -14.42 -14.58 2.91
C TYR A 134 -14.54 -16.02 3.38
N GLU A 135 -15.78 -16.46 3.52
CA GLU A 135 -16.14 -17.87 3.61
C GLU A 135 -16.98 -18.22 2.38
N SER A 136 -16.74 -19.39 1.79
CA SER A 136 -17.57 -19.86 0.69
C SER A 136 -19.05 -19.90 1.12
N SER A 137 -19.95 -19.45 0.24
CA SER A 137 -21.41 -19.30 0.50
C SER A 137 -21.86 -18.18 1.46
N SER A 138 -20.95 -17.31 1.92
CA SER A 138 -21.33 -16.12 2.70
C SER A 138 -21.97 -15.01 1.85
N GLN A 139 -22.82 -14.19 2.48
CA GLN A 139 -23.33 -12.96 1.85
C GLN A 139 -22.23 -11.89 1.80
N ILE A 140 -22.09 -11.25 0.64
CA ILE A 140 -21.09 -10.22 0.38
C ILE A 140 -21.79 -8.87 0.33
N GLY A 141 -21.37 -7.93 1.17
CA GLY A 141 -21.85 -6.55 1.16
C GLY A 141 -20.77 -5.61 0.61
N THR A 142 -21.16 -4.68 -0.27
CA THR A 142 -20.28 -3.60 -0.74
C THR A 142 -20.45 -2.35 0.12
N THR A 143 -19.42 -1.51 0.17
CA THR A 143 -19.45 -0.23 0.87
C THR A 143 -20.11 0.84 -0.01
N GLY A 144 -21.28 1.34 0.41
CA GLY A 144 -22.00 2.39 -0.31
C GLY A 144 -23.27 2.82 0.44
N ILE A 145 -23.76 4.02 0.13
CA ILE A 145 -25.01 4.53 0.72
C ILE A 145 -26.10 4.50 -0.34
N ALA A 146 -27.14 3.69 -0.11
CA ALA A 146 -28.25 3.51 -1.05
C ALA A 146 -28.85 4.86 -1.49
N ALA A 147 -29.12 5.77 -0.55
CA ALA A 147 -29.67 7.10 -0.86
C ALA A 147 -28.74 8.00 -1.70
N LYS A 148 -27.42 7.76 -1.71
CA LYS A 148 -26.48 8.48 -2.58
C LYS A 148 -26.42 7.85 -3.96
N PHE A 149 -26.43 6.53 -4.03
CA PHE A 149 -26.56 5.77 -5.27
C PHE A 149 -27.86 6.11 -6.02
N GLU A 150 -29.00 6.15 -5.33
CA GLU A 150 -30.31 6.43 -5.93
C GLU A 150 -30.40 7.80 -6.62
N LYS A 151 -29.56 8.77 -6.21
CA LYS A 151 -29.52 10.11 -6.82
C LYS A 151 -28.83 10.12 -8.18
N ASP A 152 -27.89 9.22 -8.39
CA ASP A 152 -27.09 9.14 -9.61
C ASP A 152 -26.59 7.69 -9.85
N PRO A 153 -27.49 6.78 -10.24
CA PRO A 153 -27.13 5.39 -10.45
C PRO A 153 -26.20 5.24 -11.66
N GLU A 154 -26.41 6.03 -12.71
CA GLU A 154 -25.61 5.97 -13.95
C GLU A 154 -24.16 6.41 -13.69
N GLY A 155 -23.94 7.54 -13.01
CA GLY A 155 -22.59 7.98 -12.66
C GLY A 155 -21.87 6.98 -11.77
N TYR A 156 -22.58 6.36 -10.82
CA TYR A 156 -22.00 5.27 -10.02
C TYR A 156 -21.59 4.08 -10.89
N PHE A 157 -22.45 3.59 -11.78
CA PHE A 157 -22.13 2.46 -12.67
C PHE A 157 -20.94 2.77 -13.58
N GLN A 158 -20.88 3.98 -14.14
CA GLN A 158 -19.73 4.41 -14.94
C GLN A 158 -18.44 4.40 -14.13
N LEU A 159 -18.45 4.89 -12.88
CA LEU A 159 -17.28 4.82 -12.00
C LEU A 159 -16.81 3.39 -11.73
N GLN A 160 -17.73 2.42 -11.65
CA GLN A 160 -17.37 1.02 -11.44
C GLN A 160 -16.62 0.42 -12.64
N THR A 161 -16.83 0.92 -13.86
CA THR A 161 -16.17 0.38 -15.07
C THR A 161 -14.65 0.58 -15.06
N HIS A 162 -14.17 1.62 -14.36
CA HIS A 162 -12.74 1.95 -14.26
C HIS A 162 -11.99 1.12 -13.20
N PHE A 163 -12.68 0.31 -12.40
CA PHE A 163 -12.03 -0.42 -11.31
C PHE A 163 -11.05 -1.47 -11.77
N HIS A 164 -11.27 -2.07 -12.94
CA HIS A 164 -10.37 -3.06 -13.49
C HIS A 164 -8.97 -2.47 -13.70
N GLU A 165 -8.91 -1.32 -14.38
CA GLU A 165 -7.67 -0.61 -14.67
C GLU A 165 -6.95 -0.17 -13.39
N GLN A 166 -7.69 0.38 -12.42
CA GLN A 166 -7.12 0.85 -11.15
C GLN A 166 -6.54 -0.29 -10.31
N LYS A 167 -7.23 -1.43 -10.23
CA LYS A 167 -6.71 -2.59 -9.51
C LYS A 167 -5.44 -3.12 -10.14
N HIS A 168 -5.42 -3.22 -11.47
CA HIS A 168 -4.24 -3.63 -12.20
C HIS A 168 -3.08 -2.65 -11.96
N PHE A 169 -3.35 -1.34 -11.99
CA PHE A 169 -2.37 -0.31 -11.71
C PHE A 169 -1.80 -0.44 -10.28
N ILE A 170 -2.64 -0.50 -9.24
CA ILE A 170 -2.20 -0.65 -7.84
C ILE A 170 -1.40 -1.95 -7.66
N GLY A 171 -1.83 -3.06 -8.28
CA GLY A 171 -1.10 -4.32 -8.24
C GLY A 171 0.27 -4.25 -8.89
N ASN A 172 0.37 -3.56 -10.03
CA ASN A 172 1.66 -3.29 -10.66
C ASN A 172 2.55 -2.43 -9.78
N LYS A 173 1.98 -1.46 -9.05
CA LYS A 173 2.73 -0.65 -8.09
C LYS A 173 3.27 -1.47 -6.93
N PHE A 174 2.46 -2.32 -6.31
CA PHE A 174 2.95 -3.28 -5.32
C PHE A 174 4.09 -4.11 -5.93
N CYS A 175 3.85 -4.81 -7.04
CA CYS A 175 4.85 -5.67 -7.67
C CYS A 175 6.16 -4.91 -7.98
N SER A 176 6.04 -3.64 -8.39
CA SER A 176 7.19 -2.77 -8.62
C SER A 176 7.96 -2.46 -7.34
N VAL A 177 7.30 -2.32 -6.18
CA VAL A 177 7.97 -2.14 -4.88
C VAL A 177 8.66 -3.44 -4.46
N SER A 178 7.95 -4.57 -4.54
CA SER A 178 8.48 -5.89 -4.23
C SER A 178 7.74 -7.00 -4.98
N GLY A 179 8.37 -7.56 -6.00
CA GLY A 179 7.83 -8.73 -6.71
C GLY A 179 7.72 -9.96 -5.81
N ALA A 180 8.71 -10.19 -4.94
CA ALA A 180 8.69 -11.33 -4.02
C ALA A 180 7.52 -11.30 -3.03
N LEU A 181 7.24 -10.13 -2.43
CA LEU A 181 6.10 -9.97 -1.53
C LEU A 181 4.77 -9.99 -2.29
N PHE A 182 4.75 -9.46 -3.52
CA PHE A 182 3.56 -9.53 -4.38
C PHE A 182 3.21 -10.98 -4.74
N ASP A 183 4.19 -11.82 -5.05
CA ASP A 183 3.96 -13.24 -5.33
C ASP A 183 3.43 -13.98 -4.09
N GLU A 184 3.95 -13.67 -2.90
CA GLU A 184 3.42 -14.21 -1.64
C GLU A 184 1.97 -13.75 -1.40
N PHE A 185 1.70 -12.47 -1.63
CA PHE A 185 0.36 -11.90 -1.57
C PHE A 185 -0.59 -12.67 -2.49
N LYS A 186 -0.25 -12.81 -3.78
CA LYS A 186 -1.10 -13.47 -4.77
C LYS A 186 -1.39 -14.92 -4.41
N LYS A 187 -0.42 -15.66 -3.86
CA LYS A 187 -0.66 -17.03 -3.37
C LYS A 187 -1.72 -17.07 -2.27
N LYS A 188 -1.63 -16.18 -1.29
CA LYS A 188 -2.58 -16.12 -0.17
C LYS A 188 -3.95 -15.58 -0.61
N HIS A 189 -3.96 -14.50 -1.39
CA HIS A 189 -5.16 -13.84 -1.89
C HIS A 189 -5.97 -14.72 -2.84
N ASN A 190 -5.31 -15.47 -3.72
CA ASN A 190 -6.02 -16.30 -4.71
C ASN A 190 -6.47 -17.65 -4.11
N SER A 191 -5.85 -18.14 -3.03
CA SER A 191 -6.25 -19.40 -2.38
C SER A 191 -7.74 -19.51 -2.02
N PRO A 192 -8.43 -18.47 -1.50
CA PRO A 192 -9.86 -18.55 -1.21
C PRO A 192 -10.77 -18.44 -2.45
N ASN A 193 -10.25 -18.19 -3.65
CA ASN A 193 -11.03 -17.82 -4.84
C ASN A 193 -12.07 -16.72 -4.53
N ALA A 194 -11.64 -15.74 -3.71
CA ALA A 194 -12.51 -14.67 -3.27
C ALA A 194 -12.84 -13.76 -4.46
N PRO A 195 -14.07 -13.24 -4.53
CA PRO A 195 -14.45 -12.37 -5.63
C PRO A 195 -13.71 -11.05 -5.57
N GLY A 196 -13.34 -10.53 -6.74
CA GLY A 196 -12.68 -9.25 -6.88
C GLY A 196 -13.62 -8.08 -6.53
N LEU A 197 -13.04 -6.89 -6.44
CA LEU A 197 -13.76 -5.64 -6.18
C LEU A 197 -14.68 -5.20 -7.35
N GLU A 198 -14.72 -5.93 -8.48
CA GLU A 198 -15.51 -5.54 -9.67
C GLU A 198 -17.01 -5.63 -9.41
N PRO A 199 -17.83 -4.84 -10.13
CA PRO A 199 -19.26 -5.08 -10.18
C PRO A 199 -19.51 -6.54 -10.59
N ASN A 200 -20.43 -7.20 -9.89
CA ASN A 200 -20.83 -8.61 -10.05
C ASN A 200 -19.99 -9.67 -9.31
N PHE A 201 -19.03 -9.29 -8.46
CA PHE A 201 -18.32 -10.22 -7.56
C PHE A 201 -17.80 -11.48 -8.28
N LYS A 202 -17.19 -11.30 -9.44
CA LYS A 202 -16.54 -12.39 -10.17
C LYS A 202 -15.17 -12.67 -9.56
N GLU A 203 -14.73 -13.93 -9.65
CA GLU A 203 -13.35 -14.27 -9.37
C GLU A 203 -12.44 -13.50 -10.35
N ASP A 204 -11.42 -12.86 -9.80
CA ASP A 204 -10.42 -12.14 -10.57
C ASP A 204 -9.04 -12.61 -10.09
N PRO A 205 -8.47 -13.66 -10.71
CA PRO A 205 -7.18 -14.20 -10.32
C PRO A 205 -6.04 -13.21 -10.58
N ASN A 206 -6.26 -12.20 -11.43
CA ASN A 206 -5.33 -11.09 -11.68
C ASN A 206 -5.60 -9.88 -10.77
N GLY A 207 -6.74 -9.89 -10.09
CA GLY A 207 -7.20 -8.84 -9.19
C GLY A 207 -6.23 -8.62 -8.04
N PHE A 208 -5.98 -7.35 -7.75
CA PHE A 208 -5.08 -6.94 -6.68
C PHE A 208 -5.73 -7.01 -5.30
N THR A 209 -7.01 -6.68 -5.17
CA THR A 209 -7.66 -6.69 -3.86
C THR A 209 -9.17 -6.83 -3.98
N CYS A 210 -9.76 -7.46 -2.97
CA CYS A 210 -11.19 -7.48 -2.71
C CYS A 210 -11.68 -6.30 -1.85
N HIS A 211 -10.75 -5.58 -1.22
CA HIS A 211 -11.02 -4.43 -0.36
C HIS A 211 -9.91 -3.38 -0.47
N LEU A 212 -10.29 -2.13 -0.74
CA LEU A 212 -9.36 -1.00 -0.81
C LEU A 212 -9.80 0.07 0.17
N SER A 213 -8.90 0.53 1.03
CA SER A 213 -9.13 1.74 1.84
C SER A 213 -8.29 2.88 1.28
N PHE A 214 -8.90 4.06 1.19
CA PHE A 214 -8.21 5.26 0.78
C PHE A 214 -8.56 6.39 1.73
N SER A 215 -7.59 7.26 1.98
CA SER A 215 -7.72 8.37 2.90
C SER A 215 -7.41 9.69 2.22
N MET A 216 -8.11 10.74 2.63
CA MET A 216 -7.99 12.09 2.08
C MET A 216 -7.96 13.12 3.21
N SER A 217 -7.60 14.37 2.88
CA SER A 217 -7.59 15.50 3.82
C SER A 217 -6.55 15.36 4.95
N ASN A 218 -5.31 15.04 4.61
CA ASN A 218 -4.19 14.90 5.57
C ASN A 218 -4.48 13.91 6.70
N TYR A 219 -4.95 12.71 6.34
CA TYR A 219 -5.27 11.67 7.30
C TYR A 219 -4.11 11.32 8.21
N SER A 220 -4.40 11.20 9.50
CA SER A 220 -3.44 10.70 10.49
C SER A 220 -4.15 9.90 11.58
N ASN A 221 -3.43 8.90 12.07
CA ASN A 221 -3.83 8.09 13.22
C ASN A 221 -2.88 8.33 14.37
N LEU A 222 -3.36 8.10 15.59
CA LEU A 222 -2.45 7.86 16.70
C LEU A 222 -1.71 6.55 16.47
N LEU A 223 -0.53 6.46 17.08
CA LEU A 223 0.25 5.23 17.10
C LEU A 223 -0.61 4.09 17.63
N HIS A 224 -0.75 3.04 16.84
CA HIS A 224 -1.45 1.82 17.22
C HIS A 224 -0.74 0.61 16.61
N LYS A 225 -1.05 -0.56 17.13
CA LYS A 225 -0.58 -1.84 16.60
C LYS A 225 -1.79 -2.60 16.08
N GLY A 226 -1.78 -2.97 14.81
CA GLY A 226 -2.76 -3.89 14.25
C GLY A 226 -2.56 -5.29 14.82
N ASP A 227 -3.66 -6.02 14.92
CA ASP A 227 -3.66 -7.48 15.13
C ASP A 227 -4.16 -8.18 13.85
N ASP A 228 -3.86 -7.57 12.70
CA ASP A 228 -4.27 -8.07 11.40
C ASP A 228 -3.54 -9.40 11.09
N THR A 229 -4.25 -10.30 10.42
CA THR A 229 -3.69 -11.59 9.99
C THR A 229 -2.85 -11.47 8.73
N SER A 230 -2.93 -10.32 8.04
CA SER A 230 -2.10 -10.05 6.87
C SER A 230 -0.64 -9.82 7.32
N PRO A 231 0.33 -10.51 6.72
CA PRO A 231 1.75 -10.35 7.07
C PRO A 231 2.36 -9.04 6.57
N PHE A 232 1.67 -8.30 5.69
CA PHE A 232 2.13 -7.01 5.19
C PHE A 232 0.98 -6.12 4.73
N THR A 233 1.30 -4.84 4.60
CA THR A 233 0.41 -3.80 4.08
C THR A 233 1.13 -3.01 2.98
N PHE A 234 0.44 -2.80 1.87
CA PHE A 234 0.89 -1.91 0.79
C PHE A 234 0.24 -0.54 0.96
N PHE A 235 1.07 0.50 0.95
CA PHE A 235 0.63 1.88 1.01
C PHE A 235 1.17 2.67 -0.17
N MET A 236 0.33 3.59 -0.65
CA MET A 236 0.68 4.52 -1.70
C MET A 236 0.21 5.91 -1.30
N TRP A 237 1.13 6.87 -1.33
CA TRP A 237 0.88 8.27 -1.07
C TRP A 237 1.01 9.04 -2.37
N ILE A 238 -0.07 9.73 -2.76
CA ILE A 238 -0.17 10.50 -3.99
C ILE A 238 -0.46 11.94 -3.61
N GLN A 239 0.35 12.87 -4.10
CA GLN A 239 0.08 14.29 -3.92
C GLN A 239 -0.88 14.79 -4.98
N ILE A 240 -2.03 15.29 -4.52
CA ILE A 240 -3.12 15.73 -5.38
C ILE A 240 -3.75 17.01 -4.88
N GLU A 241 -4.36 17.75 -5.79
CA GLU A 241 -5.32 18.79 -5.45
C GLU A 241 -6.60 18.12 -4.94
N GLN A 242 -7.05 18.49 -3.75
CA GLN A 242 -8.05 17.75 -3.00
C GLN A 242 -9.42 17.68 -3.70
N THR A 243 -9.77 18.71 -4.47
CA THR A 243 -11.09 18.85 -5.07
C THR A 243 -11.20 18.12 -6.41
N THR A 244 -10.12 18.14 -7.20
CA THR A 244 -10.07 17.64 -8.58
C THR A 244 -9.33 16.33 -8.70
N GLY A 245 -8.42 15.99 -7.77
CA GLY A 245 -7.57 14.80 -7.87
C GLY A 245 -6.41 14.93 -8.84
N ASN A 246 -6.19 16.13 -9.38
CA ASN A 246 -5.07 16.40 -10.26
C ASN A 246 -3.76 16.30 -9.48
N LEU A 247 -2.72 15.76 -10.12
CA LEU A 247 -1.42 15.62 -9.49
C LEU A 247 -0.81 16.99 -9.19
N VAL A 248 -0.19 17.13 -8.02
CA VAL A 248 0.58 18.32 -7.66
C VAL A 248 2.06 18.00 -7.88
N GLU A 249 2.68 18.66 -8.87
CA GLU A 249 4.09 18.44 -9.22
C GLU A 249 5.05 19.41 -8.52
N ASP A 250 4.57 20.58 -8.12
CA ASP A 250 5.39 21.64 -7.54
C ASP A 250 5.72 21.41 -6.06
N LYS A 251 6.71 22.17 -5.57
CA LYS A 251 7.26 22.03 -4.21
C LYS A 251 6.20 22.32 -3.14
N PHE A 252 5.60 21.25 -2.65
CA PHE A 252 4.93 21.24 -1.35
C PHE A 252 6.00 21.38 -0.25
N GLU A 253 5.95 22.49 0.49
CA GLU A 253 6.64 22.63 1.78
C GLU A 253 5.80 21.91 2.85
N VAL A 254 6.42 21.02 3.62
CA VAL A 254 5.88 20.47 4.87
C VAL A 254 6.84 20.88 5.98
#